data_AF-A0ABD1Q0L9-F1
#
_entry.id   AF-A0ABD1Q0L9-F1
#
_cell.length_a   1.000
_cell.length_b   1.000
_cell.length_c   1.000
_cell.angle_alpha   90.00
_cell.angle_beta   90.00
_cell.angle_gamma   90.00
#
_symmetry.space_group_name_H-M   'P 1'
#
loop_
_entity.id
_entity.type
_entity.pdbx_description
1 polymer ?
#
loop_
_entity_poly.entity_id
_entity_poly.type
_entity_poly.pdbx_seq_one_letter_code
_entity_poly.pdbx_strand_id
1 'polypeptide(L)'
;MNPAQEMDSSSTEISSFTINSPTNTNSMVGSPSGSSSTAASPTTLSRYENQKRRDWNTFGQYLRNHRPPLSLSRCSGAHVLEFLRYLDQFGKTKVHTQLCPFFGHPNPPAPCPCPLRQAWGSLDALIGRLRAAYEENGGKPEANPFGARAVRLYLREVRDSQAKARGISYEKKKRKRPPQQQQQQPAVPPPNSS
;
A
#
# COMPACT_ATOMS: atom_id res chain seq x y z
N MET A 1 6.51 29.99 -56.20
CA MET A 1 6.92 30.21 -54.79
C MET A 1 5.69 30.46 -53.94
N ASN A 2 5.31 29.51 -53.08
CA ASN A 2 4.51 29.70 -51.87
C ASN A 2 4.62 28.40 -51.04
N PRO A 3 5.07 28.43 -49.77
CA PRO A 3 5.26 27.22 -48.97
C PRO A 3 3.98 26.84 -48.22
N ALA A 4 3.60 25.56 -48.27
CA ALA A 4 2.59 25.01 -47.37
C ALA A 4 3.23 24.80 -45.99
N GLN A 5 2.77 25.55 -44.98
CA GLN A 5 3.12 25.32 -43.58
C GLN A 5 2.32 24.16 -43.01
N GLU A 6 3.06 23.18 -42.52
CA GLU A 6 2.58 22.08 -41.67
C GLU A 6 1.98 22.64 -40.38
N MET A 7 0.84 22.08 -39.97
CA MET A 7 0.24 22.33 -38.66
C MET A 7 0.40 21.05 -37.83
N ASP A 8 1.39 21.06 -36.94
CA ASP A 8 1.62 20.04 -35.91
C ASP A 8 0.39 19.97 -34.99
N SER A 9 -0.31 18.83 -35.05
CA SER A 9 -1.34 18.50 -34.07
C SER A 9 -0.65 18.00 -32.82
N SER A 10 -0.40 18.90 -31.87
CA SER A 10 0.24 18.57 -30.60
C SER A 10 -0.57 17.52 -29.82
N SER A 11 0.04 16.34 -29.69
CA SER A 11 -0.41 15.18 -28.95
C SER A 11 -0.73 15.51 -27.49
N THR A 12 -2.00 15.38 -27.11
CA THR A 12 -2.35 15.26 -25.69
C THR A 12 -2.19 13.79 -25.29
N GLU A 13 -0.97 13.39 -25.00
CA GLU A 13 -0.66 12.09 -24.39
C GLU A 13 -1.27 12.07 -22.98
N ILE A 14 -2.48 11.51 -22.87
CA ILE A 14 -3.10 11.15 -21.60
C ILE A 14 -2.19 10.10 -20.96
N SER A 15 -1.24 10.56 -20.14
CA SER A 15 -0.39 9.68 -19.33
C SER A 15 -1.28 8.83 -18.42
N SER A 16 -1.51 7.59 -18.85
CA SER A 16 -2.22 6.56 -18.10
C SER A 16 -1.64 6.46 -16.69
N PHE A 17 -2.46 6.75 -15.68
CA PHE A 17 -2.15 6.68 -14.26
C PHE A 17 -1.96 5.23 -13.80
N THR A 18 -0.93 4.53 -14.30
CA THR A 18 -0.60 3.19 -13.83
C THR A 18 0.29 3.31 -12.60
N ILE A 19 -0.34 3.58 -11.45
CA ILE A 19 0.32 3.34 -10.16
C ILE A 19 0.44 1.84 -10.00
N ASN A 20 1.66 1.34 -10.20
CA ASN A 20 1.99 -0.08 -10.02
C ASN A 20 1.82 -0.45 -8.54
N SER A 21 0.65 -0.97 -8.19
CA SER A 21 0.42 -1.67 -6.93
C SER A 21 1.05 -3.06 -7.04
N PRO A 22 1.85 -3.53 -6.08
CA PRO A 22 2.13 -4.95 -5.96
C PRO A 22 0.81 -5.66 -5.57
N THR A 23 0.21 -6.38 -6.51
CA THR A 23 -0.88 -7.31 -6.23
C THR A 23 -0.35 -8.43 -5.34
N ASN A 24 -0.88 -8.54 -4.12
CA ASN A 24 -0.58 -9.64 -3.21
C ASN A 24 -1.52 -10.81 -3.56
N THR A 25 -1.10 -11.66 -4.50
CA THR A 25 -1.76 -12.93 -4.81
C THR A 25 -1.15 -14.04 -3.97
N ASN A 26 -1.90 -14.50 -2.97
CA ASN A 26 -1.52 -15.60 -2.10
C ASN A 26 -1.80 -16.92 -2.84
N SER A 27 -0.77 -17.53 -3.44
CA SER A 27 -0.77 -18.96 -3.82
C SER A 27 0.58 -19.58 -3.47
N MET A 28 0.50 -20.49 -2.50
CA MET A 28 1.51 -21.40 -1.96
C MET A 28 2.23 -22.26 -3.01
N VAL A 29 3.55 -22.38 -2.91
CA VAL A 29 4.31 -23.66 -2.72
C VAL A 29 5.80 -23.38 -2.42
N GLY A 30 6.37 -24.11 -1.45
CA GLY A 30 7.82 -24.40 -1.35
C GLY A 30 8.69 -23.55 -0.42
N SER A 31 9.25 -24.18 0.62
CA SER A 31 10.39 -23.75 1.47
C SER A 31 11.30 -24.99 1.63
N PRO A 32 12.58 -24.92 2.11
CA PRO A 32 13.11 -23.93 3.06
C PRO A 32 14.60 -23.52 2.95
N SER A 33 14.98 -22.60 3.86
CA SER A 33 16.29 -22.43 4.54
C SER A 33 17.36 -21.50 3.93
N GLY A 34 17.82 -20.54 4.76
CA GLY A 34 19.04 -19.77 4.55
C GLY A 34 19.03 -18.41 5.28
N SER A 35 19.54 -18.35 6.51
CA SER A 35 19.80 -17.11 7.25
C SER A 35 21.02 -16.38 6.66
N SER A 36 20.89 -15.10 6.26
CA SER A 36 21.97 -14.08 6.29
C SER A 36 21.58 -12.78 5.55
N SER A 37 21.89 -11.64 6.19
CA SER A 37 22.13 -10.28 5.65
C SER A 37 21.47 -9.90 4.32
N THR A 38 20.48 -9.02 4.38
CA THR A 38 19.82 -8.38 3.23
C THR A 38 20.75 -7.43 2.49
N ALA A 39 21.66 -7.94 1.66
CA ALA A 39 22.22 -7.18 0.56
C ALA A 39 21.16 -7.12 -0.53
N ALA A 40 20.45 -6.00 -0.65
CA ALA A 40 19.52 -5.78 -1.75
C ALA A 40 20.29 -5.93 -3.08
N SER A 41 19.86 -6.85 -3.95
CA SER A 41 20.48 -7.02 -5.26
C SER A 41 20.31 -5.75 -6.09
N PRO A 42 21.26 -5.39 -6.97
CA PRO A 42 21.25 -4.13 -7.71
C PRO A 42 19.97 -3.91 -8.54
N THR A 43 19.32 -4.99 -8.96
CA THR A 43 18.03 -4.96 -9.67
C THR A 43 16.87 -4.47 -8.79
N THR A 44 16.86 -4.85 -7.50
CA THR A 44 15.81 -4.45 -6.55
C THR A 44 15.93 -2.98 -6.14
N LEU A 45 17.17 -2.50 -5.95
CA LEU A 45 17.44 -1.08 -5.71
C LEU A 45 17.00 -0.23 -6.91
N SER A 46 17.38 -0.61 -8.14
CA SER A 46 16.94 0.08 -9.36
C SER A 46 15.42 0.13 -9.51
N ARG A 47 14.70 -0.94 -9.14
CA ARG A 47 13.23 -0.97 -9.17
C ARG A 47 12.62 0.04 -8.20
N TYR A 48 13.12 0.07 -6.97
CA TYR A 48 12.65 1.00 -5.94
C TYR A 48 12.90 2.45 -6.34
N GLU A 49 14.12 2.76 -6.80
CA GLU A 49 14.52 4.09 -7.26
C GLU A 49 13.64 4.59 -8.42
N ASN A 50 13.41 3.74 -9.42
CA ASN A 50 12.53 4.08 -10.53
C ASN A 50 11.08 4.34 -10.09
N GLN A 51 10.57 3.56 -9.13
CA GLN A 51 9.23 3.79 -8.58
C GLN A 51 9.16 5.10 -7.79
N LYS A 52 10.15 5.38 -6.95
CA LYS A 52 10.26 6.63 -6.19
C LYS A 52 10.28 7.85 -7.13
N ARG A 53 11.05 7.79 -8.22
CA ARG A 53 11.10 8.86 -9.23
C ARG A 53 9.75 9.09 -9.89
N ARG A 54 9.03 8.03 -10.26
CA ARG A 54 7.67 8.15 -10.82
C ARG A 54 6.72 8.82 -9.85
N ASP A 55 6.69 8.34 -8.61
CA ASP A 55 5.80 8.86 -7.59
C ASP A 55 6.09 10.34 -7.29
N TRP A 56 7.37 10.72 -7.23
CA TRP A 56 7.81 12.11 -7.09
C TRP A 56 7.32 12.98 -8.24
N ASN A 57 7.50 12.53 -9.48
CA ASN A 57 7.02 13.25 -10.66
C ASN A 57 5.49 13.40 -10.68
N THR A 58 4.76 12.34 -10.32
CA THR A 58 3.31 12.37 -10.20
C THR A 58 2.86 13.38 -9.16
N PHE A 59 3.50 13.41 -7.99
CA PHE A 59 3.19 14.39 -6.96
C PHE A 59 3.53 15.81 -7.39
N GLY A 60 4.68 16.03 -8.04
CA GLY A 60 5.04 17.32 -8.61
C GLY A 60 4.07 17.81 -9.68
N GLN A 61 3.53 16.91 -10.51
CA GLN A 61 2.47 17.25 -11.46
C GLN A 61 1.16 17.61 -10.74
N TYR A 62 0.79 16.86 -9.69
CA TYR A 62 -0.38 17.18 -8.87
C TYR A 62 -0.31 18.60 -8.30
N LEU A 63 0.84 19.01 -7.74
CA LEU A 63 1.01 20.36 -7.21
C LEU A 63 0.91 21.45 -8.28
N ARG A 64 1.45 21.22 -9.48
CA ARG A 64 1.35 22.16 -10.60
C ARG A 64 -0.09 22.29 -11.15
N ASN A 65 -0.88 21.23 -11.04
CA ASN A 65 -2.27 21.22 -11.48
C ASN A 65 -3.23 21.85 -10.47
N HIS A 66 -2.78 22.08 -9.23
CA HIS A 66 -3.56 22.77 -8.22
C HIS A 66 -3.88 24.20 -8.69
N ARG A 67 -5.03 24.76 -8.27
CA ARG A 67 -5.44 26.13 -8.59
C ARG A 67 -5.64 26.94 -7.31
N PRO A 68 -4.73 27.88 -6.97
CA PRO A 68 -3.53 28.30 -7.71
C PRO A 68 -2.42 27.23 -7.68
N PRO A 69 -1.47 27.23 -8.64
CA PRO A 69 -0.35 26.30 -8.65
C PRO A 69 0.45 26.37 -7.35
N LEU A 70 0.78 25.20 -6.80
CA LEU A 70 1.51 25.10 -5.55
C LEU A 70 2.98 24.74 -5.81
N SER A 71 3.89 25.43 -5.13
CA SER A 71 5.28 25.04 -5.04
C SER A 71 5.49 24.05 -3.88
N LEU A 72 6.54 23.23 -3.95
CA LEU A 72 6.92 22.35 -2.85
C LEU A 72 7.18 23.11 -1.54
N SER A 73 7.72 24.33 -1.61
CA SER A 73 7.98 25.17 -0.42
C SER A 73 6.70 25.60 0.32
N ARG A 74 5.57 25.66 -0.39
CA ARG A 74 4.25 25.99 0.17
C ARG A 74 3.39 24.74 0.40
N CYS A 75 3.91 23.56 0.04
CA CYS A 75 3.25 22.29 0.26
C CYS A 75 3.22 21.99 1.77
N SER A 76 2.12 21.41 2.22
CA SER A 76 1.89 21.09 3.62
C SER A 76 1.22 19.73 3.73
N GLY A 77 1.11 19.20 4.95
CA GLY A 77 0.41 17.94 5.18
C GLY A 77 -1.03 17.93 4.64
N ALA A 78 -1.72 19.06 4.59
CA ALA A 78 -3.07 19.16 4.02
C ALA A 78 -3.10 18.80 2.53
N HIS A 79 -2.18 19.38 1.74
CA HIS A 79 -2.07 19.08 0.30
C HIS A 79 -1.66 17.62 0.05
N VAL A 80 -0.85 17.04 0.93
CA VAL A 80 -0.53 15.60 0.88
C VAL A 80 -1.79 14.77 1.13
N LEU A 81 -2.61 15.12 2.12
CA LEU A 81 -3.86 14.40 2.39
C LEU A 81 -4.85 14.50 1.23
N GLU A 82 -4.94 15.67 0.60
CA GLU A 82 -5.77 15.86 -0.58
C GLU A 82 -5.27 14.99 -1.75
N PHE A 83 -3.96 14.96 -1.99
CA PHE A 83 -3.35 14.04 -2.96
C PHE A 83 -3.71 12.58 -2.68
N LEU A 84 -3.58 12.12 -1.43
CA LEU A 84 -3.92 10.74 -1.08
C LEU A 84 -5.41 10.41 -1.31
N ARG A 85 -6.31 11.38 -1.10
CA ARG A 85 -7.75 11.20 -1.41
C ARG A 85 -8.02 11.23 -2.91
N TYR A 86 -7.30 12.05 -3.66
CA TYR A 86 -7.35 12.04 -5.13
C TYR A 86 -6.98 10.65 -5.68
N LEU A 87 -5.99 9.98 -5.10
CA LEU A 87 -5.59 8.64 -5.52
C LEU A 87 -6.65 7.55 -5.31
N ASP A 88 -7.61 7.77 -4.41
CA ASP A 88 -8.71 6.81 -4.20
C ASP A 88 -9.60 6.67 -5.45
N GLN A 89 -9.64 7.66 -6.34
CA GLN A 89 -10.38 7.58 -7.61
C GLN A 89 -9.85 6.47 -8.53
N PHE A 90 -8.57 6.13 -8.40
CA PHE A 90 -7.90 5.07 -9.16
C PHE A 90 -7.66 3.82 -8.29
N GLY A 91 -8.37 3.73 -7.17
CA GLY A 91 -8.32 2.62 -6.23
C GLY A 91 -8.74 1.30 -6.84
N LYS A 92 -8.14 0.21 -6.37
CA LYS A 92 -8.51 -1.16 -6.76
C LYS A 92 -9.06 -2.00 -5.60
N THR A 93 -9.03 -1.47 -4.38
CA THR A 93 -9.47 -2.19 -3.18
C THR A 93 -10.90 -1.81 -2.85
N LYS A 94 -11.80 -2.79 -2.76
CA LYS A 94 -13.16 -2.57 -2.26
C LYS A 94 -13.12 -2.27 -0.76
N VAL A 95 -13.64 -1.11 -0.36
CA VAL A 95 -13.73 -0.70 1.05
C VAL A 95 -15.20 -0.54 1.40
N HIS A 96 -15.72 -1.47 2.21
CA HIS A 96 -17.13 -1.50 2.60
C HIS A 96 -17.48 -0.34 3.54
N THR A 97 -18.59 0.34 3.29
CA THR A 97 -19.16 1.34 4.21
C THR A 97 -19.79 0.64 5.41
N GLN A 98 -19.94 1.33 6.55
CA GLN A 98 -20.49 0.73 7.77
C GLN A 98 -21.92 0.18 7.60
N LEU A 99 -22.69 0.75 6.67
CA LEU A 99 -24.05 0.31 6.34
C LEU A 99 -24.09 -0.83 5.30
N CYS A 100 -22.93 -1.25 4.79
CA CYS A 100 -22.87 -2.34 3.83
C CYS A 100 -23.10 -3.68 4.56
N PRO A 101 -23.99 -4.56 4.05
CA PRO A 101 -24.18 -5.90 4.62
C PRO A 101 -22.90 -6.74 4.70
N PHE A 102 -21.91 -6.43 3.86
CA PHE A 102 -20.62 -7.11 3.81
C PHE A 102 -19.53 -6.42 4.65
N PHE A 103 -19.85 -5.38 5.41
CA PHE A 103 -18.88 -4.77 6.32
C PHE A 103 -18.34 -5.83 7.29
N GLY A 104 -17.02 -5.92 7.42
CA GLY A 104 -16.38 -6.92 8.29
C GLY A 104 -16.30 -8.33 7.70
N HIS A 105 -16.69 -8.55 6.44
CA HIS A 105 -16.63 -9.86 5.80
C HIS A 105 -15.41 -9.97 4.86
N PRO A 106 -14.43 -10.86 5.13
CA PRO A 106 -13.21 -10.95 4.33
C PRO A 106 -13.44 -11.58 2.95
N ASN A 107 -14.47 -12.40 2.79
CA ASN A 107 -14.86 -13.00 1.51
C ASN A 107 -16.37 -12.80 1.28
N PRO A 108 -16.78 -11.63 0.77
CA PRO A 108 -18.20 -11.34 0.57
C PRO A 108 -18.81 -12.23 -0.52
N PRO A 109 -20.00 -12.82 -0.31
CA PRO A 109 -20.61 -13.78 -1.24
C PRO A 109 -21.20 -13.12 -2.50
N ALA A 110 -21.34 -11.79 -2.54
CA ALA A 110 -21.90 -11.05 -3.65
C ALA A 110 -21.25 -9.66 -3.81
N PRO A 111 -21.31 -9.03 -5.00
CA PRO A 111 -20.78 -7.69 -5.21
C PRO A 111 -21.61 -6.61 -4.47
N CYS A 112 -20.99 -5.45 -4.23
CA CYS A 112 -21.67 -4.30 -3.60
C CYS A 112 -21.26 -2.96 -4.23
N PRO A 113 -22.10 -1.92 -4.06
CA PRO A 113 -21.85 -0.58 -4.62
C PRO A 113 -20.80 0.21 -3.84
N CYS A 114 -20.13 -0.38 -2.85
CA CYS A 114 -19.11 0.33 -2.08
C CYS A 114 -17.96 0.80 -2.99
N PRO A 115 -17.35 1.96 -2.69
CA PRO A 115 -16.32 2.54 -3.52
C PRO A 115 -15.05 1.66 -3.54
N LEU A 116 -14.32 1.76 -4.65
CA LEU A 116 -12.92 1.31 -4.70
C LEU A 116 -12.03 2.43 -4.18
N ARG A 117 -11.01 2.06 -3.42
CA ARG A 117 -10.02 2.97 -2.83
C ARG A 117 -8.63 2.37 -2.92
N GLN A 118 -7.60 3.18 -2.67
CA GLN A 118 -6.25 2.65 -2.56
C GLN A 118 -6.14 1.75 -1.33
N ALA A 119 -5.37 0.67 -1.45
CA ALA A 119 -5.05 -0.13 -0.28
C ALA A 119 -4.18 0.70 0.68
N TRP A 120 -4.45 0.58 1.98
CA TRP A 120 -3.64 1.14 3.06
C TRP A 120 -2.12 0.98 2.79
N GLY A 121 -1.68 -0.26 2.52
CA GLY A 121 -0.26 -0.56 2.30
C GLY A 121 0.34 0.14 1.07
N SER A 122 -0.45 0.38 0.03
CA SER A 122 0.00 1.14 -1.15
C SER A 122 0.22 2.61 -0.81
N LEU A 123 -0.67 3.22 -0.02
CA LEU A 123 -0.54 4.60 0.42
C LEU A 123 0.65 4.79 1.36
N ASP A 124 0.84 3.87 2.31
CA ASP A 124 1.97 3.91 3.26
C ASP A 124 3.32 3.80 2.53
N ALA A 125 3.44 2.84 1.61
CA ALA A 125 4.64 2.67 0.80
C ALA A 125 4.93 3.87 -0.11
N LEU A 126 3.88 4.47 -0.70
CA LEU A 126 3.99 5.70 -1.48
C LEU A 126 4.53 6.87 -0.64
N ILE A 127 3.95 7.08 0.55
CA ILE A 127 4.40 8.14 1.46
C ILE A 127 5.84 7.89 1.95
N GLY A 128 6.24 6.64 2.17
CA GLY A 128 7.63 6.27 2.44
C GLY A 128 8.58 6.71 1.33
N ARG A 129 8.24 6.40 0.07
CA ARG A 129 9.04 6.81 -1.10
C ARG A 129 9.08 8.33 -1.29
N LEU A 130 7.96 9.02 -1.11
CA LEU A 130 7.90 10.48 -1.23
C LEU A 130 8.69 11.20 -0.13
N ARG A 131 8.76 10.64 1.09
CA ARG A 131 9.65 11.15 2.15
C ARG A 131 11.11 11.07 1.74
N ALA A 132 11.54 9.90 1.26
CA ALA A 132 12.92 9.71 0.78
C ALA A 132 13.25 10.63 -0.41
N ALA A 133 12.33 10.74 -1.38
CA ALA A 133 12.49 11.63 -2.52
C ALA A 133 12.65 13.10 -2.09
N TYR A 134 11.88 13.55 -1.10
CA TYR A 134 11.96 14.92 -0.59
C TYR A 134 13.35 15.23 -0.01
N GLU A 135 13.91 14.30 0.78
CA GLU A 135 15.24 14.46 1.38
C GLU A 135 16.35 14.48 0.32
N GLU A 136 16.26 13.60 -0.70
CA GLU A 136 17.21 13.58 -1.82
C GLU A 136 17.15 14.82 -2.70
N ASN A 137 16.01 15.53 -2.73
CA ASN A 137 15.86 16.80 -3.43
C ASN A 137 16.22 18.01 -2.53
N GLY A 138 16.99 17.79 -1.46
CA GLY A 138 17.50 18.84 -0.56
C GLY A 138 16.53 19.29 0.52
N GLY A 139 15.42 18.57 0.70
CA GLY A 139 14.43 18.84 1.73
C GLY A 139 14.89 18.41 3.12
N LYS A 140 14.63 19.23 4.13
CA LYS A 140 14.94 18.89 5.53
C LYS A 140 13.88 17.97 6.14
N PRO A 141 14.23 16.92 6.90
CA PRO A 141 13.27 16.01 7.51
C PRO A 141 12.20 16.71 8.37
N GLU A 142 12.56 17.80 9.05
CA GLU A 142 11.68 18.55 9.95
C GLU A 142 10.60 19.34 9.19
N ALA A 143 10.92 19.79 7.98
CA ALA A 143 10.02 20.52 7.10
C ALA A 143 9.24 19.59 6.15
N ASN A 144 9.45 18.28 6.24
CA ASN A 144 8.93 17.32 5.29
C ASN A 144 7.38 17.20 5.39
N PRO A 145 6.63 17.59 4.34
CA PRO A 145 5.16 17.59 4.38
C PRO A 145 4.58 16.17 4.45
N PHE A 146 5.29 15.17 3.90
CA PHE A 146 4.90 13.76 3.98
C PHE A 146 5.18 13.16 5.37
N GLY A 147 6.09 13.79 6.11
CA GLY A 147 6.36 13.50 7.52
C GLY A 147 5.36 14.12 8.49
N ALA A 148 4.44 14.99 8.04
CA ALA A 148 3.56 15.74 8.92
C ALA A 148 2.66 14.85 9.82
N ARG A 149 2.38 15.31 11.05
CA ARG A 149 1.54 14.58 12.02
C ARG A 149 0.16 14.21 11.46
N ALA A 150 -0.46 15.12 10.70
CA ALA A 150 -1.76 14.88 10.08
C ALA A 150 -1.72 13.70 9.09
N VAL A 151 -0.66 13.57 8.29
CA VAL A 151 -0.47 12.46 7.36
C VAL A 151 -0.35 11.13 8.10
N ARG A 152 0.44 11.09 9.18
CA ARG A 152 0.61 9.87 10.00
C ARG A 152 -0.70 9.43 10.66
N LEU A 153 -1.50 10.37 11.15
CA LEU A 153 -2.79 10.07 11.77
C LEU A 153 -3.80 9.54 10.73
N TYR A 154 -3.88 10.20 9.57
CA TYR A 154 -4.71 9.74 8.46
C TYR A 154 -4.36 8.32 8.02
N LEU A 155 -3.07 8.04 7.83
CA LEU A 155 -2.56 6.72 7.48
C LEU A 155 -2.99 5.65 8.50
N ARG A 156 -2.90 5.94 9.80
CA ARG A 156 -3.40 5.05 10.86
C ARG A 156 -4.91 4.82 10.76
N GLU A 157 -5.69 5.89 10.57
CA GLU A 157 -7.14 5.80 10.44
C GLU A 157 -7.56 4.98 9.21
N VAL A 158 -6.89 5.16 8.07
CA VAL A 158 -7.13 4.38 6.85
C VAL A 158 -6.81 2.90 7.09
N ARG A 159 -5.71 2.58 7.78
CA ARG A 159 -5.39 1.20 8.15
C ARG A 159 -6.53 0.57 8.96
N ASP A 160 -6.98 1.24 10.02
CA ASP A 160 -7.96 0.70 10.95
C ASP A 160 -9.34 0.58 10.32
N SER A 161 -9.75 1.60 9.54
CA SER A 161 -11.03 1.59 8.82
C SER A 161 -11.07 0.51 7.74
N GLN A 162 -10.00 0.34 6.95
CA GLN A 162 -9.93 -0.74 5.95
C GLN A 162 -9.87 -2.13 6.58
N ALA A 163 -9.15 -2.29 7.69
CA ALA A 163 -9.08 -3.56 8.41
C ALA A 163 -10.47 -3.98 8.91
N LYS A 164 -11.20 -3.07 9.56
CA LYS A 164 -12.59 -3.29 10.01
C LYS A 164 -13.53 -3.56 8.84
N ALA A 165 -13.48 -2.73 7.79
CA ALA A 165 -14.37 -2.86 6.64
C ALA A 165 -14.21 -4.19 5.90
N ARG A 166 -12.98 -4.72 5.85
CA ARG A 166 -12.65 -5.97 5.15
C ARG A 166 -12.62 -7.19 6.07
N GLY A 167 -12.97 -7.05 7.35
CA GLY A 167 -12.94 -8.18 8.29
C GLY A 167 -11.56 -8.74 8.57
N ILE A 168 -10.50 -7.97 8.33
CA ILE A 168 -9.12 -8.39 8.57
C ILE A 168 -8.79 -8.00 10.01
N SER A 169 -8.95 -8.94 10.94
CA SER A 169 -8.40 -8.75 12.29
C SER A 169 -6.89 -8.99 12.27
N TYR A 170 -6.11 -8.01 12.71
CA TYR A 170 -4.68 -8.17 13.03
C TYR A 170 -4.49 -8.82 14.41
N GLU A 171 -5.50 -9.50 14.97
CA GLU A 171 -5.27 -10.47 16.05
C GLU A 171 -4.13 -11.38 15.59
N LYS A 172 -2.97 -11.21 16.23
CA LYS A 172 -1.79 -12.06 16.09
C LYS A 172 -2.31 -13.46 15.86
N LYS A 173 -1.92 -14.07 14.74
CA LYS A 173 -2.11 -15.50 14.47
C LYS A 173 -1.64 -16.25 15.72
N LYS A 174 -2.57 -16.47 16.65
CA LYS A 174 -2.37 -17.17 17.91
C LYS A 174 -2.23 -18.60 17.42
N ARG A 175 -0.96 -18.93 17.19
CA ARG A 175 -0.41 -20.21 16.78
C ARG A 175 -1.39 -21.30 17.18
N LYS A 176 -2.08 -21.90 16.19
CA LYS A 176 -2.67 -23.23 16.38
C LYS A 176 -1.50 -24.15 16.66
N ARG A 177 -1.14 -24.29 17.94
CA ARG A 177 -0.39 -25.45 18.43
C ARG A 177 -1.26 -26.65 18.03
N PRO A 178 -0.74 -27.61 17.26
CA PRO A 178 -1.46 -28.85 17.07
C PRO A 178 -1.73 -29.46 18.46
N PRO A 179 -2.91 -30.07 18.71
CA PRO A 179 -3.13 -30.80 19.95
C PRO A 179 -2.02 -31.85 20.07
N GLN A 180 -1.27 -31.84 21.18
CA GLN A 180 -0.45 -32.97 21.54
C GLN A 180 -1.39 -34.16 21.66
N GLN A 181 -1.28 -35.11 20.75
CA GLN A 181 -1.84 -36.44 20.94
C GLN A 181 -1.25 -36.96 22.25
N GLN A 182 -2.08 -37.14 23.26
CA GLN A 182 -1.77 -37.98 24.41
C GLN A 182 -1.46 -39.37 23.84
N GLN A 183 -0.18 -39.71 23.80
CA GLN A 183 0.25 -41.09 23.67
C GLN A 183 -0.34 -41.86 24.85
N GLN A 184 -1.32 -42.71 24.55
CA GLN A 184 -1.77 -43.78 25.43
C GLN A 184 -0.55 -44.62 25.81
N GLN A 185 -0.16 -44.55 27.08
CA GLN A 185 0.71 -45.56 27.67
C GLN A 185 -0.05 -46.88 27.73
N PRO A 186 0.51 -48.01 27.27
CA PRO A 186 -0.10 -49.31 27.52
C PRO A 186 0.00 -49.63 29.03
N ALA A 187 -1.12 -49.98 29.64
CA ALA A 187 -1.17 -50.44 31.02
C ALA A 187 -0.38 -51.75 31.16
N VAL A 188 0.52 -51.79 32.15
CA VAL A 188 1.28 -52.98 32.54
C VAL A 188 0.36 -53.87 33.42
N PRO A 189 0.23 -55.18 33.16
CA PRO A 189 -0.56 -56.08 34.02
C PRO A 189 0.19 -56.45 35.32
N PRO A 190 -0.52 -56.88 36.37
CA PRO A 190 0.07 -57.14 37.70
C PRO A 190 0.91 -58.44 37.73
N PRO A 191 1.81 -58.59 38.70
CA PRO A 191 2.66 -59.78 38.82
C PRO A 191 1.85 -60.96 39.36
N ASN A 192 2.06 -62.14 38.75
CA ASN A 192 1.48 -63.39 39.20
C ASN A 192 2.44 -64.05 40.20
N SER A 193 1.92 -64.40 41.37
CA SER A 193 2.65 -65.08 42.46
C SER A 193 2.69 -66.59 42.22
N SER A 194 3.88 -67.18 42.16
CA SER A 194 4.23 -68.54 42.60
C SER A 194 5.73 -68.74 42.55
#